data_AF-A0A820KE43-F1
#
_entry.id   AF-A0A820KE43-F1
#
_cell.length_a   1.000
_cell.length_b   1.000
_cell.length_c   1.000
_cell.angle_alpha   90.00
_cell.angle_beta   90.00
_cell.angle_gamma   90.00
#
_symmetry.space_group_name_H-M   'P 1'
#
loop_
_entity.id
_entity.type
_entity.pdbx_description
1 polymer ?
#
loop_
_entity_poly.entity_id
_entity_poly.type
_entity_poly.pdbx_seq_one_letter_code
_entity_poly.pdbx_strand_id
1 'polypeptide(L)'
;MSWNKELLGCIAQLVGLMGVLCWWDGQQRTQLKILFSKEQTTCDHVEDLTRIIAHTPFYKQTKSVRSNDVTILMDTILMILYVIVQTENINWLFRSNTTIRDTIISVSEAALNDEVCLCGYCLLGEALGDDLLKDLKIADNISDYFLNMIQEAWNNSSNKYKPIPLEYLL
;
A
#
# COMPACT_ATOMS: atom_id res chain seq x y z
N MET A 1 -1.99 23.09 4.84
CA MET A 1 -3.41 22.75 4.60
C MET A 1 -3.78 21.65 5.57
N SER A 2 -4.79 21.85 6.43
CA SER A 2 -5.22 20.81 7.38
C SER A 2 -6.30 19.95 6.72
N TRP A 3 -6.06 18.64 6.63
CA TRP A 3 -7.08 17.68 6.24
C TRP A 3 -8.15 17.63 7.34
N ASN A 4 -9.37 18.10 7.05
CA ASN A 4 -10.47 17.89 7.98
C ASN A 4 -10.97 16.44 7.88
N LYS A 5 -11.62 15.95 8.95
CA LYS A 5 -12.05 14.55 9.04
C LYS A 5 -13.06 14.16 7.94
N GLU A 6 -13.94 15.09 7.56
CA GLU A 6 -14.99 14.85 6.56
C GLU A 6 -14.39 14.68 5.16
N LEU A 7 -13.48 15.57 4.77
CA LEU A 7 -12.74 15.52 3.51
C LEU A 7 -11.91 14.23 3.43
N LEU A 8 -11.24 13.86 4.52
CA LEU A 8 -10.50 12.62 4.59
C LEU A 8 -11.42 11.40 4.39
N GLY A 9 -12.56 11.38 5.09
CA GLY A 9 -13.57 10.33 4.92
C GLY A 9 -14.08 10.27 3.49
N CYS A 10 -14.43 11.41 2.88
CA CYS A 10 -14.85 11.47 1.48
C CYS A 10 -13.78 10.92 0.52
N ILE A 11 -12.52 11.32 0.70
CA ILE A 11 -11.42 10.86 -0.17
C ILE A 11 -11.16 9.37 0.05
N ALA A 12 -11.15 8.87 1.29
CA ALA A 12 -11.04 7.46 1.59
C ALA A 12 -12.14 6.63 0.93
N GLN A 13 -13.39 7.10 0.99
CA GLN A 13 -14.52 6.42 0.37
C GLN A 13 -14.50 6.49 -1.16
N LEU A 14 -14.11 7.63 -1.75
CA LEU A 14 -14.00 7.77 -3.20
C LEU A 14 -12.88 6.90 -3.75
N VAL A 15 -11.69 6.96 -3.14
CA VAL A 15 -10.55 6.13 -3.53
C VAL A 15 -10.87 4.66 -3.29
N GLY A 16 -11.55 4.33 -2.19
CA GLY A 16 -12.06 2.98 -1.90
C GLY A 16 -13.06 2.48 -2.94
N LEU A 17 -14.00 3.32 -3.36
CA LEU A 17 -14.97 2.99 -4.39
C LEU A 17 -14.28 2.76 -5.73
N MET A 18 -13.35 3.63 -6.13
CA MET A 18 -12.50 3.41 -7.30
C MET A 18 -11.75 2.07 -7.15
N GLY A 19 -11.17 1.86 -5.96
CA GLY A 19 -10.51 0.66 -5.42
C GLY A 19 -11.30 -0.63 -5.60
N VAL A 20 -12.62 -0.54 -5.56
CA VAL A 20 -13.51 -1.66 -5.74
C VAL A 20 -13.93 -1.75 -7.21
N LEU A 21 -14.24 -0.63 -7.84
CA LEU A 21 -14.77 -0.60 -9.20
C LEU A 21 -13.77 -1.03 -10.27
N CYS A 22 -12.47 -0.76 -10.12
CA CYS A 22 -11.48 -1.19 -11.12
C CYS A 22 -10.97 -2.62 -10.89
N TRP A 23 -11.32 -3.22 -9.76
CA TRP A 23 -10.71 -4.44 -9.25
C TRP A 23 -11.71 -5.55 -8.93
N TRP A 24 -13.00 -5.21 -8.85
CA TRP A 24 -14.09 -6.18 -8.81
C TRP A 24 -14.41 -6.61 -10.25
N ASP A 25 -14.34 -7.92 -10.45
CA ASP A 25 -14.67 -8.66 -11.67
C ASP A 25 -13.48 -8.93 -12.60
N GLY A 26 -13.45 -10.11 -13.22
CA GLY A 26 -12.33 -10.68 -13.98
C GLY A 26 -11.93 -9.91 -15.25
N GLN A 27 -12.31 -8.63 -15.36
CA GLN A 27 -12.05 -7.70 -16.45
C GLN A 27 -11.16 -6.51 -16.04
N GLN A 28 -10.31 -6.69 -15.02
CA GLN A 28 -9.39 -5.69 -14.45
C GLN A 28 -8.74 -4.74 -15.49
N ARG A 29 -8.31 -5.28 -16.64
CA ARG A 29 -7.60 -4.50 -17.67
C ARG A 29 -8.45 -3.50 -18.45
N THR A 30 -9.77 -3.69 -18.56
CA THR A 30 -10.60 -2.82 -19.42
C THR A 30 -10.98 -1.52 -18.72
N GLN A 31 -11.28 -1.58 -17.42
CA GLN A 31 -11.65 -0.40 -16.63
C GLN A 31 -10.43 0.44 -16.26
N LEU A 32 -9.28 -0.20 -15.98
CA LEU A 32 -8.03 0.52 -15.75
C LEU A 32 -7.65 1.38 -16.96
N LYS A 33 -7.83 0.90 -18.19
CA LYS A 33 -7.57 1.69 -19.41
C LYS A 33 -8.46 2.94 -19.54
N ILE A 34 -9.63 2.99 -18.88
CA ILE A 34 -10.49 4.18 -18.90
C ILE A 34 -9.88 5.27 -18.01
N LEU A 35 -9.35 4.88 -16.85
CA LEU A 35 -8.80 5.80 -15.85
C LEU A 35 -7.35 6.17 -16.15
N PHE A 36 -6.58 5.19 -16.61
CA PHE A 36 -5.16 5.24 -16.94
C PHE A 36 -4.98 5.15 -18.45
N SER A 37 -5.73 5.98 -19.18
CA SER A 37 -5.78 5.93 -20.65
C SER A 37 -4.47 6.33 -21.34
N LYS A 38 -3.61 7.05 -20.63
CA LYS A 38 -2.30 7.54 -21.12
C LYS A 38 -1.28 7.44 -20.01
N GLU A 39 -0.05 7.08 -20.38
CA GLU A 39 1.07 6.96 -19.45
C GLU A 39 1.29 8.23 -18.61
N GLN A 40 1.26 9.42 -19.22
CA GLN A 40 1.40 10.68 -18.48
C GLN A 40 0.34 10.82 -17.37
N THR A 41 -0.92 10.52 -17.70
CA THR A 41 -2.03 10.59 -16.72
C THR A 41 -1.85 9.58 -15.60
N THR A 42 -1.34 8.38 -15.91
CA THR A 42 -0.97 7.38 -14.90
C THR A 42 0.14 7.90 -13.98
N CYS A 43 1.19 8.48 -14.54
CA CYS A 43 2.28 9.06 -13.75
C CYS A 43 1.77 10.19 -12.83
N ASP A 44 0.97 11.11 -13.36
CA ASP A 44 0.38 12.22 -12.58
C ASP A 44 -0.46 11.67 -11.40
N HIS A 45 -1.27 10.63 -11.65
CA HIS A 45 -2.06 9.97 -10.61
C HIS A 45 -1.19 9.26 -9.57
N VAL A 46 -0.14 8.56 -9.98
CA VAL A 46 0.81 7.92 -9.04
C VAL A 46 1.47 8.98 -8.14
N GLU A 47 1.88 10.11 -8.69
CA GLU A 47 2.47 11.21 -7.93
C GLU A 47 1.47 11.83 -6.94
N ASP A 48 0.24 12.08 -7.38
CA ASP A 48 -0.81 12.64 -6.52
C ASP A 48 -1.17 11.70 -5.38
N LEU A 49 -1.35 10.40 -5.66
CA LEU A 49 -1.62 9.38 -4.66
C LEU A 49 -0.46 9.25 -3.66
N THR A 50 0.79 9.26 -4.16
CA THR A 50 1.99 9.27 -3.32
C THR A 50 2.00 10.50 -2.41
N ARG A 51 1.66 11.68 -2.93
CA ARG A 51 1.62 12.92 -2.14
C ARG A 51 0.58 12.87 -1.02
N ILE A 52 -0.54 12.17 -1.23
CA ILE A 52 -1.55 11.96 -0.19
C ILE A 52 -0.97 11.10 0.94
N ILE A 53 -0.35 9.96 0.62
CA ILE A 53 0.25 9.07 1.63
C ILE A 53 1.56 9.63 2.21
N ALA A 54 2.19 10.62 1.59
CA ALA A 54 3.32 11.35 2.16
C ALA A 54 2.94 12.27 3.34
N HIS A 55 1.64 12.46 3.60
CA HIS A 55 1.20 13.32 4.68
C HIS A 55 1.48 12.70 6.06
N THR A 56 2.63 13.04 6.65
CA THR A 56 3.16 12.49 7.91
C THR A 56 2.17 12.38 9.06
N PRO A 57 1.23 13.34 9.28
CA PRO A 57 0.20 13.19 10.33
C PRO A 57 -0.66 11.93 10.20
N PHE A 58 -0.78 11.36 9.00
CA PHE A 58 -1.51 10.11 8.80
C PHE A 58 -0.82 8.91 9.44
N TYR A 59 0.51 8.85 9.47
CA TYR A 59 1.25 7.70 10.03
C TYR A 59 0.87 7.47 11.49
N LYS A 60 0.80 8.54 12.27
CA LYS A 60 0.41 8.53 13.69
C LYS A 60 -1.06 8.21 13.92
N GLN A 61 -1.89 8.29 12.88
CA GLN A 61 -3.33 8.06 12.96
C GLN A 61 -3.74 6.71 12.38
N THR A 62 -2.82 5.95 11.78
CA THR A 62 -3.08 4.57 11.42
C THR A 62 -3.40 3.75 12.67
N LYS A 63 -4.30 2.79 12.54
CA LYS A 63 -4.67 1.86 13.61
C LYS A 63 -4.27 0.46 13.20
N SER A 64 -3.99 -0.41 14.16
CA SER A 64 -3.60 -1.79 13.85
C SER A 64 -4.67 -2.60 13.11
N VAL A 65 -5.93 -2.15 13.16
CA VAL A 65 -7.04 -2.73 12.40
C VAL A 65 -7.57 -1.66 11.45
N ARG A 66 -8.02 -2.07 10.27
CA ARG A 66 -8.67 -1.23 9.26
C ARG A 66 -10.04 -0.71 9.75
N SER A 67 -9.99 0.25 10.68
CA SER A 67 -11.17 0.70 11.43
C SER A 67 -11.36 2.23 11.41
N ASN A 68 -10.53 2.96 10.69
CA ASN A 68 -10.66 4.40 10.51
C ASN A 68 -10.31 4.82 9.08
N ASP A 69 -10.74 6.02 8.71
CA ASP A 69 -10.60 6.54 7.34
C ASP A 69 -9.13 6.66 6.92
N VAL A 70 -8.22 6.99 7.85
CA VAL A 70 -6.78 7.07 7.56
C VAL A 70 -6.22 5.72 7.15
N THR A 71 -6.49 4.66 7.93
CA THR A 71 -5.97 3.32 7.64
C THR A 71 -6.59 2.79 6.36
N ILE A 72 -7.90 3.01 6.16
CA ILE A 72 -8.60 2.63 4.92
C ILE A 72 -7.99 3.35 3.71
N LEU A 73 -7.71 4.65 3.82
CA LEU A 73 -7.12 5.43 2.74
C LEU A 73 -5.71 4.94 2.40
N MET A 74 -4.86 4.73 3.41
CA MET A 74 -3.49 4.23 3.21
C MET A 74 -3.49 2.88 2.51
N ASP A 75 -4.25 1.93 3.06
CA ASP A 75 -4.42 0.58 2.52
C ASP A 75 -4.89 0.63 1.06
N THR A 76 -5.96 1.38 0.81
CA THR A 76 -6.52 1.49 -0.54
C THR A 76 -5.50 2.10 -1.50
N ILE A 77 -4.85 3.21 -1.15
CA ILE A 77 -3.88 3.86 -2.05
C ILE A 77 -2.73 2.91 -2.39
N LEU A 78 -2.15 2.22 -1.41
CA LEU A 78 -1.06 1.27 -1.67
C LEU A 78 -1.51 0.13 -2.58
N MET A 79 -2.73 -0.39 -2.38
CA MET A 79 -3.32 -1.40 -3.27
C MET A 79 -3.50 -0.87 -4.70
N ILE A 80 -3.97 0.37 -4.86
CA ILE A 80 -4.07 1.00 -6.19
C ILE A 80 -2.70 1.08 -6.86
N LEU A 81 -1.70 1.60 -6.15
CA LEU A 81 -0.34 1.74 -6.67
C LEU A 81 0.26 0.39 -7.06
N TYR A 82 0.08 -0.63 -6.22
CA TYR A 82 0.53 -2.01 -6.51
C TYR A 82 -0.07 -2.52 -7.81
N VAL A 83 -1.37 -2.34 -8.02
CA VAL A 83 -1.98 -2.83 -9.25
C VAL A 83 -1.55 -2.03 -10.46
N ILE A 84 -1.40 -0.70 -10.36
CA ILE A 84 -0.86 0.09 -11.47
C ILE A 84 0.53 -0.45 -11.86
N VAL A 85 1.40 -0.75 -10.90
CA VAL A 85 2.72 -1.35 -11.17
C VAL A 85 2.60 -2.71 -11.87
N GLN A 86 1.63 -3.54 -11.50
CA GLN A 86 1.44 -4.87 -12.13
C GLN A 86 0.82 -4.82 -13.52
N THR A 87 -0.06 -3.85 -13.79
CA THR A 87 -0.84 -3.80 -15.03
C THR A 87 -0.27 -2.83 -16.05
N GLU A 88 0.41 -1.80 -15.60
CA GLU A 88 1.00 -0.75 -16.42
C GLU A 88 2.53 -0.89 -16.43
N ASN A 89 3.16 -0.64 -17.57
CA ASN A 89 4.62 -0.72 -17.70
C ASN A 89 5.31 0.55 -17.16
N ILE A 90 5.09 0.87 -15.88
CA ILE A 90 5.55 2.13 -15.25
C ILE A 90 6.56 1.93 -14.11
N ASN A 91 7.11 0.74 -13.94
CA ASN A 91 8.08 0.43 -12.88
C ASN A 91 9.28 1.38 -12.91
N TRP A 92 9.62 1.90 -14.10
CA TRP A 92 10.66 2.90 -14.29
C TRP A 92 10.43 4.18 -13.46
N LEU A 93 9.18 4.58 -13.23
CA LEU A 93 8.83 5.77 -12.45
C LEU A 93 9.24 5.58 -10.98
N PHE A 94 8.90 4.43 -10.40
CA PHE A 94 9.26 4.09 -9.01
C PHE A 94 10.77 3.92 -8.83
N ARG A 95 11.47 3.41 -9.86
CA ARG A 95 12.93 3.24 -9.83
C ARG A 95 13.68 4.58 -9.93
N SER A 96 13.16 5.51 -10.72
CA SER A 96 13.81 6.80 -11.01
C SER A 96 13.42 7.92 -10.03
N ASN A 97 12.27 7.80 -9.36
CA ASN A 97 11.78 8.80 -8.42
C ASN A 97 12.01 8.38 -6.96
N THR A 98 13.08 8.91 -6.36
CA THR A 98 13.43 8.61 -4.96
C THR A 98 12.36 9.05 -3.98
N THR A 99 11.64 10.15 -4.26
CA THR A 99 10.57 10.66 -3.39
C THR A 99 9.43 9.64 -3.24
N ILE A 100 9.00 9.03 -4.35
CA ILE A 100 7.95 8.01 -4.33
C ILE A 100 8.40 6.82 -3.49
N ARG A 101 9.59 6.32 -3.78
CA ARG A 101 10.16 5.16 -3.10
C ARG A 101 10.33 5.40 -1.60
N ASP A 102 10.95 6.52 -1.22
CA ASP A 102 11.24 6.84 0.18
C ASP A 102 9.93 7.10 0.95
N THR A 103 8.89 7.62 0.28
CA THR A 103 7.54 7.74 0.86
C THR A 103 6.94 6.37 1.15
N ILE A 104 6.99 5.43 0.20
CA ILE A 104 6.43 4.08 0.41
C ILE A 104 7.18 3.35 1.51
N ILE A 105 8.52 3.44 1.55
CA ILE A 105 9.33 2.89 2.65
C ILE A 105 8.89 3.49 3.99
N SER A 106 8.77 4.81 4.07
CA SER A 106 8.36 5.49 5.30
C SER A 106 6.98 5.06 5.77
N VAL A 107 6.04 4.87 4.85
CA VAL A 107 4.70 4.36 5.16
C VAL A 107 4.78 2.93 5.68
N SER A 108 5.52 2.04 4.99
CA SER A 108 5.69 0.64 5.38
C SER A 108 6.31 0.49 6.76
N GLU A 109 7.32 1.30 7.09
CA GLU A 109 8.01 1.24 8.38
C GLU A 109 7.19 1.86 9.52
N ALA A 110 6.38 2.90 9.24
CA ALA A 110 5.65 3.64 10.26
C ALA A 110 4.22 3.12 10.51
N ALA A 111 3.65 2.34 9.59
CA ALA A 111 2.27 1.87 9.70
C ALA A 111 2.10 0.89 10.86
N LEU A 112 1.08 1.11 11.70
CA LEU A 112 0.70 0.17 12.76
C LEU A 112 -0.15 -1.00 12.25
N ASN A 113 -0.62 -0.92 11.01
CA ASN A 113 -1.47 -1.92 10.38
C ASN A 113 -0.64 -2.86 9.51
N ASP A 114 -0.75 -4.15 9.77
CA ASP A 114 0.09 -5.15 9.10
C ASP A 114 -0.16 -5.22 7.60
N GLU A 115 -1.41 -5.02 7.16
CA GLU A 115 -1.79 -5.04 5.75
C GLU A 115 -1.18 -3.86 4.99
N VAL A 116 -1.24 -2.64 5.56
CA VAL A 116 -0.58 -1.45 5.01
C VAL A 116 0.94 -1.65 4.91
N CYS A 117 1.56 -2.18 5.96
CA CYS A 117 2.99 -2.44 5.99
C CYS A 117 3.41 -3.39 4.85
N LEU A 118 2.77 -4.57 4.81
CA LEU A 118 3.05 -5.61 3.81
C LEU A 118 2.73 -5.15 2.40
N CYS A 119 1.63 -4.44 2.18
CA CYS A 119 1.25 -3.92 0.87
C CYS A 119 2.33 -2.98 0.30
N GLY A 120 2.84 -2.05 1.12
CA GLY A 120 3.91 -1.15 0.70
C GLY A 120 5.21 -1.88 0.36
N TYR A 121 5.58 -2.91 1.14
CA TYR A 121 6.76 -3.73 0.83
C TYR A 121 6.58 -4.59 -0.42
N CYS A 122 5.41 -5.18 -0.64
CA CYS A 122 5.08 -5.91 -1.87
C CYS A 122 5.15 -4.98 -3.10
N LEU A 123 4.63 -3.76 -2.99
CA LEU A 123 4.76 -2.73 -4.02
C LEU A 123 6.21 -2.43 -4.36
N LEU A 124 7.07 -2.25 -3.36
CA LEU A 124 8.51 -2.03 -3.58
C LEU A 124 9.16 -3.26 -4.25
N GLY A 125 8.81 -4.46 -3.79
CA GLY A 125 9.29 -5.73 -4.37
C GLY A 125 8.95 -5.88 -5.85
N GLU A 126 7.74 -5.50 -6.26
CA GLU A 126 7.29 -5.55 -7.66
C GLU A 126 7.92 -4.44 -8.52
N ALA A 127 8.00 -3.22 -7.98
CA ALA A 127 8.40 -2.06 -8.76
C ALA A 127 9.93 -1.93 -8.92
N LEU A 128 10.72 -2.30 -7.91
CA LEU A 128 12.16 -2.12 -7.91
C LEU A 128 12.89 -3.29 -8.60
N GLY A 129 14.14 -3.05 -9.00
CA GLY A 129 15.03 -4.13 -9.46
C GLY A 129 15.88 -4.68 -8.31
N ASP A 130 16.45 -5.87 -8.50
CA ASP A 130 17.23 -6.59 -7.49
C ASP A 130 18.31 -5.74 -6.81
N ASP A 131 19.04 -4.93 -7.58
CA ASP A 131 20.10 -4.06 -7.05
C ASP A 131 19.54 -3.06 -6.03
N LEU A 132 18.43 -2.39 -6.37
CA LEU A 132 17.79 -1.42 -5.48
C LEU A 132 17.15 -2.10 -4.27
N LEU A 133 16.54 -3.28 -4.45
CA LEU A 133 15.97 -4.05 -3.34
C LEU A 133 17.05 -4.44 -2.33
N LYS A 134 18.22 -4.84 -2.82
CA LYS A 134 19.38 -5.18 -2.00
C LYS A 134 19.96 -3.96 -1.30
N ASP A 135 20.15 -2.86 -2.02
CA ASP A 135 20.71 -1.63 -1.46
C ASP A 135 19.82 -1.06 -0.34
N LEU A 136 18.51 -1.16 -0.51
CA LEU A 136 17.50 -0.70 0.45
C LEU A 136 17.14 -1.74 1.51
N LYS A 137 17.72 -2.95 1.42
CA LYS A 137 17.49 -4.06 2.36
C LYS A 137 16.01 -4.40 2.55
N ILE A 138 15.21 -4.29 1.49
CA ILE A 138 13.75 -4.54 1.56
C ILE A 138 13.45 -5.97 2.02
N ALA A 139 14.21 -6.95 1.53
CA ALA A 139 14.05 -8.34 1.94
C ALA A 139 14.37 -8.57 3.43
N ASP A 140 15.41 -7.90 3.94
CA ASP A 140 15.78 -7.99 5.36
C ASP A 140 14.68 -7.35 6.23
N ASN A 141 14.20 -6.15 5.83
CA ASN A 141 13.15 -5.44 6.56
C ASN A 141 11.83 -6.22 6.62
N ILE A 142 11.42 -6.85 5.51
CA ILE A 142 10.24 -7.73 5.47
C ILE A 142 10.44 -8.93 6.39
N SER A 143 11.63 -9.54 6.37
CA SER A 143 11.96 -10.71 7.20
C SER A 143 11.91 -10.37 8.68
N ASP A 144 12.55 -9.27 9.09
CA ASP A 144 12.52 -8.76 10.47
C ASP A 144 11.09 -8.44 10.91
N TYR A 145 10.30 -7.83 10.02
CA TYR A 145 8.90 -7.53 10.27
C TYR A 145 8.06 -8.81 10.53
N PHE A 146 8.18 -9.82 9.66
CA PHE A 146 7.49 -11.10 9.85
C PHE A 146 7.91 -11.80 11.13
N LEU A 147 9.21 -11.82 11.46
CA LEU A 147 9.71 -12.41 12.70
C LEU A 147 9.12 -11.72 13.93
N ASN A 148 9.09 -10.39 13.94
CA ASN A 148 8.48 -9.61 15.02
C ASN A 148 6.99 -9.93 15.17
N MET A 149 6.25 -10.00 14.06
CA MET A 149 4.82 -10.34 14.06
C MET A 149 4.58 -11.75 14.63
N ILE A 150 5.36 -12.75 14.19
CA ILE A 150 5.27 -14.12 14.70
C ILE A 150 5.60 -14.17 16.19
N GLN A 151 6.64 -13.45 16.63
CA GLN A 151 7.03 -13.39 18.03
C GLN A 151 5.95 -12.73 18.90
N GLU A 152 5.32 -11.65 18.42
CA GLU A 152 4.18 -11.02 19.09
C GLU A 152 2.98 -11.96 19.19
N ALA A 153 2.65 -12.67 18.10
CA ALA A 153 1.58 -13.65 18.05
C ALA A 153 1.83 -14.82 19.01
N TRP A 154 3.07 -15.31 19.08
CA TRP A 154 3.50 -16.36 19.99
C TRP A 154 3.35 -15.94 21.46
N ASN A 155 3.82 -14.73 21.79
CA ASN A 155 3.77 -14.19 23.14
C ASN A 155 2.34 -13.80 23.58
N ASN A 156 1.44 -13.51 22.64
CA ASN A 156 0.07 -13.06 22.90
C ASN A 156 -0.97 -13.89 22.12
N SER A 157 -0.92 -15.22 22.27
CA SER A 157 -1.69 -16.19 21.49
C SER A 157 -3.21 -16.03 21.51
N SER A 158 -3.78 -15.17 22.37
CA SER A 158 -5.22 -15.03 22.57
C SER A 158 -5.89 -13.80 21.94
N ASN A 159 -5.15 -12.80 21.44
CA ASN A 159 -5.76 -11.46 21.24
C ASN A 159 -5.80 -10.88 19.81
N LYS A 160 -5.11 -11.46 18.80
CA LYS A 160 -5.12 -10.88 17.43
C LYS A 160 -5.19 -11.91 16.30
N TYR A 161 -4.41 -12.99 16.39
CA TYR A 161 -4.24 -13.92 15.28
C TYR A 161 -5.06 -15.17 15.55
N LYS A 162 -6.32 -15.19 15.10
CA LYS A 162 -7.05 -16.46 15.05
C LYS A 162 -6.29 -17.38 14.09
N PRO A 163 -5.97 -18.62 14.48
CA PRO A 163 -5.35 -19.57 13.57
C PRO A 163 -6.26 -19.73 12.35
N ILE A 164 -5.75 -19.35 11.16
CA ILE A 164 -6.40 -19.68 9.89
C ILE A 164 -5.96 -21.10 9.56
N PRO A 165 -6.91 -22.05 9.37
CA PRO A 165 -6.56 -23.41 8.97
C PRO A 165 -5.72 -23.39 7.69
N LEU A 166 -4.65 -24.19 7.66
CA LEU A 166 -3.73 -24.29 6.51
C LEU A 166 -4.44 -24.62 5.20
N GLU A 167 -5.62 -25.24 5.31
CA GLU A 167 -6.56 -25.59 4.24
C GLU A 167 -7.05 -24.39 3.42
N TYR A 168 -6.95 -23.16 3.96
CA TYR A 168 -7.31 -21.92 3.25
C TYR A 168 -6.11 -21.24 2.56
N LEU A 169 -4.90 -21.77 2.71
CA LEU A 169 -3.66 -21.24 2.12
C LEU A 169 -3.15 -22.07 0.92
N LEU A 170 -3.77 -23.23 0.67
CA LEU A 170 -3.48 -24.16 -0.44
C LEU A 170 -4.61 -24.13 -1.47
#